data_AF-K2BN91-F1
#
_entry.id   AF-K2BN91-F1
#
_cell.length_a   1.000
_cell.length_b   1.000
_cell.length_c   1.000
_cell.angle_alpha   90.00
_cell.angle_beta   90.00
_cell.angle_gamma   90.00
#
_symmetry.space_group_name_H-M   'P 1'
#
loop_
_entity.id
_entity.type
_entity.pdbx_description
1 polymer ?
#
loop_
_entity_poly.entity_id
_entity_poly.type
_entity_poly.pdbx_seq_one_letter_code
_entity_poly.pdbx_strand_id
1 'polypeptide(L)'
;MKNQWVVLKQLDQQLSALKALRAEVMPSEGWVRTLRKALGITVKQLAKRLRVDPSRVVKIETSELEGAVTLRTMHQVAEQLHC
;
A
#
# COMPACT_ATOMS: atom_id res chain seq x y z
N MET A 1 28.51 2.50 -17.33
CA MET A 1 28.25 1.71 -16.10
C MET A 1 28.72 2.37 -14.79
N LYS A 2 29.71 3.28 -14.78
CA LYS A 2 30.19 3.96 -13.54
C LYS A 2 29.19 4.95 -12.89
N ASN A 3 28.30 5.58 -13.67
CA ASN A 3 27.42 6.65 -13.16
C ASN A 3 26.17 6.13 -12.43
N GLN A 4 25.66 4.94 -12.78
CA GLN A 4 24.47 4.36 -12.14
C GLN A 4 24.71 4.08 -10.65
N TRP A 5 25.94 3.73 -10.27
CA TRP A 5 26.30 3.40 -8.89
C TRP A 5 26.33 4.64 -7.98
N VAL A 6 26.75 5.78 -8.51
CA VAL A 6 26.73 7.07 -7.80
C VAL A 6 25.30 7.52 -7.55
N VAL A 7 24.43 7.41 -8.57
CA VAL A 7 23.01 7.74 -8.45
C VAL A 7 22.31 6.85 -7.42
N LEU A 8 22.57 5.54 -7.43
CA LEU A 8 22.04 4.60 -6.43
C LEU A 8 22.48 4.99 -5.01
N LYS A 9 23.76 5.28 -4.81
CA LYS A 9 24.29 5.68 -3.49
C LYS A 9 23.68 6.98 -2.99
N GLN A 10 23.46 7.94 -3.88
CA GLN A 10 22.87 9.22 -3.54
C GLN A 10 21.38 9.08 -3.19
N LEU A 11 20.65 8.25 -3.94
CA LEU A 11 19.28 7.86 -3.61
C LEU A 11 19.21 7.18 -2.24
N ASP A 12 20.12 6.25 -1.97
CA ASP A 12 20.16 5.49 -0.71
C ASP A 12 20.49 6.39 0.49
N GLN A 13 21.29 7.43 0.28
CA GLN A 13 21.57 8.48 1.26
C GLN A 13 20.34 9.37 1.50
N GLN A 14 19.62 9.77 0.46
CA GLN A 14 18.38 10.55 0.59
C GLN A 14 17.28 9.76 1.33
N LEU A 15 17.17 8.46 1.08
CA LEU A 15 16.19 7.58 1.71
C LEU A 15 16.61 7.08 3.10
N SER A 16 17.83 7.40 3.56
CA SER A 16 18.37 6.90 4.85
C SER A 16 17.55 7.35 6.06
N ALA A 17 17.01 8.58 6.03
CA ALA A 17 16.11 9.08 7.08
C ALA A 17 14.79 8.29 7.15
N LEU A 18 14.31 7.75 6.03
CA LEU A 18 13.11 6.91 5.96
C LEU A 18 13.38 5.48 6.45
N LYS A 19 14.63 5.02 6.47
CA LYS A 19 14.99 3.69 7.02
C LYS A 19 14.72 3.61 8.53
N ALA A 20 14.82 4.72 9.25
CA ALA A 20 14.50 4.78 10.69
C ALA A 20 12.99 4.65 10.97
N LEU A 21 12.14 5.18 10.07
CA LEU A 21 10.67 5.05 10.13
C LEU A 21 10.18 3.63 9.87
N ARG A 22 11.03 2.76 9.30
CA ARG A 22 10.67 1.39 8.91
C ARG A 22 10.32 0.48 10.09
N ALA A 23 10.68 0.88 11.32
CA ALA A 23 10.31 0.17 12.54
C ALA A 23 8.89 0.50 13.01
N GLU A 24 8.26 1.57 12.51
CA GLU A 24 6.89 1.91 12.86
C GLU A 24 5.89 1.14 11.99
N VAL A 25 5.53 -0.04 12.51
CA VAL A 25 4.16 -0.59 12.50
C VAL A 25 3.51 -0.71 11.13
N MET A 26 3.96 -1.67 10.33
CA MET A 26 3.04 -2.24 9.34
C MET A 26 1.86 -2.86 10.13
N PRO A 27 0.61 -2.46 9.89
CA PRO A 27 -0.53 -3.04 10.60
C PRO A 27 -0.59 -4.55 10.37
N SER A 28 -0.93 -5.32 11.40
CA SER A 28 -0.96 -6.80 11.34
C SER A 28 -1.93 -7.35 10.29
N GLU A 29 -2.90 -6.54 9.88
CA GLU A 29 -3.91 -6.90 8.88
C GLU A 29 -3.78 -6.16 7.54
N GLY A 30 -2.71 -5.37 7.36
CA GLY A 30 -2.43 -4.60 6.15
C GLY A 30 -3.05 -3.19 6.16
N TRP A 31 -2.44 -2.26 5.43
CA TRP A 31 -2.88 -0.87 5.35
C TRP A 31 -4.28 -0.76 4.77
N VAL A 32 -4.61 -1.53 3.72
CA VAL A 32 -5.91 -1.43 3.06
C VAL A 32 -7.02 -1.78 4.04
N ARG A 33 -6.86 -2.89 4.77
CA ARG A 33 -7.86 -3.36 5.73
C ARG A 33 -7.94 -2.45 6.95
N THR A 34 -6.80 -2.00 7.48
CA THR A 34 -6.75 -1.09 8.63
C THR A 34 -7.41 0.25 8.30
N LEU A 35 -7.09 0.87 7.16
CA LEU A 35 -7.70 2.13 6.74
C LEU A 35 -9.20 1.94 6.44
N ARG A 36 -9.58 0.86 5.78
CA ARG A 36 -10.99 0.54 5.53
C ARG A 36 -11.79 0.48 6.83
N LYS A 37 -11.25 -0.18 7.85
CA LYS A 37 -11.87 -0.24 9.18
C LYS A 37 -11.86 1.10 9.90
N ALA A 38 -10.77 1.85 9.84
CA ALA A 38 -10.67 3.18 10.44
C ALA A 38 -11.71 4.16 9.87
N LEU A 39 -12.00 4.05 8.56
CA LEU A 39 -13.04 4.81 7.87
C LEU A 39 -14.46 4.24 8.10
N GLY A 40 -14.61 3.13 8.81
CA GLY A 40 -15.90 2.53 9.12
C GLY A 40 -16.65 1.95 7.91
N ILE A 41 -15.97 1.68 6.79
CA ILE A 41 -16.61 1.16 5.57
C ILE A 41 -16.45 -0.35 5.45
N THR A 42 -17.48 -1.01 4.92
CA THR A 42 -17.48 -2.45 4.67
C THR A 42 -16.73 -2.80 3.38
N VAL A 43 -16.36 -4.07 3.23
CA VAL A 43 -15.77 -4.62 1.99
C VAL A 43 -16.67 -4.33 0.79
N LYS A 44 -18.00 -4.49 0.93
CA LYS A 44 -18.97 -4.20 -0.14
C LYS A 44 -18.99 -2.72 -0.54
N GLN A 45 -18.87 -1.81 0.42
CA GLN A 45 -18.81 -0.38 0.15
C GLN A 45 -17.50 0.01 -0.55
N LEU A 46 -16.36 -0.54 -0.12
CA LEU A 46 -15.09 -0.33 -0.81
C LEU A 46 -15.12 -0.90 -2.24
N ALA A 47 -15.68 -2.10 -2.42
CA ALA A 47 -15.87 -2.71 -3.74
C ALA A 47 -16.72 -1.84 -4.66
N LYS A 48 -17.79 -1.23 -4.13
CA LYS A 48 -18.63 -0.28 -4.86
C LYS A 48 -17.83 0.97 -5.29
N ARG A 49 -16.99 1.53 -4.43
CA ARG A 49 -16.12 2.67 -4.77
C ARG A 49 -15.12 2.31 -5.87
N LEU A 50 -14.52 1.13 -5.77
CA LEU A 50 -13.56 0.59 -6.74
C LEU A 50 -14.21 0.05 -8.03
N ARG A 51 -15.55 -0.06 -8.09
CA ARG A 51 -16.30 -0.68 -9.20
C ARG A 51 -15.85 -2.11 -9.51
N VAL A 52 -15.60 -2.89 -8.46
CA VAL A 52 -15.22 -4.31 -8.55
C VAL A 52 -16.16 -5.17 -7.70
N ASP A 53 -16.03 -6.48 -7.83
CA ASP A 53 -16.74 -7.40 -6.95
C ASP A 53 -16.13 -7.42 -5.52
N PRO A 54 -16.91 -7.76 -4.47
CA PRO A 54 -16.38 -7.83 -3.12
C PRO A 54 -15.22 -8.83 -2.90
N SER A 55 -15.18 -9.93 -3.67
CA SER A 55 -14.09 -10.92 -3.56
C SER A 55 -12.75 -10.35 -4.06
N ARG A 56 -12.80 -9.42 -5.03
CA ARG A 56 -11.61 -8.69 -5.47
C ARG A 56 -11.03 -7.82 -4.37
N VAL A 57 -11.85 -7.18 -3.54
CA VAL A 57 -11.38 -6.39 -2.39
C VAL A 57 -10.73 -7.29 -1.34
N VAL A 58 -11.34 -8.43 -1.02
CA VAL A 58 -10.73 -9.41 -0.11
C VAL A 58 -9.36 -9.87 -0.65
N LYS A 59 -9.28 -10.18 -1.95
CA LYS A 59 -8.02 -10.55 -2.60
C LYS A 59 -6.97 -9.43 -2.53
N ILE A 60 -7.38 -8.17 -2.68
CA ILE A 60 -6.47 -7.02 -2.54
C ILE A 60 -5.91 -6.95 -1.11
N GLU A 61 -6.75 -7.07 -0.08
CA GLU A 61 -6.33 -7.05 1.33
C GLU A 61 -5.36 -8.21 1.63
N THR A 62 -5.64 -9.42 1.16
CA THR A 62 -4.74 -10.57 1.36
C THR A 62 -3.44 -10.42 0.58
N SER A 63 -3.51 -10.02 -0.70
CA SER A 63 -2.31 -9.85 -1.53
C SER A 63 -1.43 -8.69 -1.07
N GLU A 64 -1.98 -7.70 -0.36
CA GLU A 64 -1.18 -6.65 0.27
C GLU A 64 -0.28 -7.23 1.37
N LEU A 65 -0.84 -8.03 2.26
CA LEU A 65 -0.09 -8.71 3.33
C LEU A 65 0.98 -9.66 2.78
N GLU A 66 0.69 -10.32 1.67
CA GLU A 66 1.63 -11.21 0.97
C GLU A 66 2.70 -10.45 0.16
N GLY A 67 2.60 -9.12 0.04
CA GLY A 67 3.49 -8.32 -0.80
C GLY A 67 3.30 -8.53 -2.31
N ALA A 68 2.20 -9.17 -2.72
CA ALA A 68 1.86 -9.50 -4.10
C ALA A 68 0.97 -8.44 -4.79
N VAL A 69 0.46 -7.46 -4.04
CA VAL A 69 -0.35 -6.37 -4.60
C VAL A 69 0.51 -5.45 -5.45
N THR A 70 0.01 -5.06 -6.63
CA THR A 70 0.73 -4.11 -7.48
C THR A 70 0.61 -2.69 -6.94
N LEU A 71 1.64 -1.87 -7.14
CA LEU A 71 1.57 -0.45 -6.82
C LEU A 71 0.39 0.24 -7.50
N ARG A 72 0.07 -0.10 -8.75
CA ARG A 72 -1.10 0.45 -9.45
C ARG A 72 -2.40 0.18 -8.69
N THR A 73 -2.58 -1.04 -8.19
CA THR A 73 -3.75 -1.39 -7.39
C THR A 73 -3.78 -0.64 -6.06
N MET A 74 -2.63 -0.48 -5.40
CA MET A 74 -2.55 0.31 -4.16
C MET A 74 -2.93 1.78 -4.38
N HIS A 75 -2.48 2.41 -5.47
CA HIS A 75 -2.86 3.78 -5.80
C HIS A 75 -4.38 3.90 -6.04
N GLN A 76 -4.97 2.97 -6.79
CA GLN A 76 -6.42 2.96 -7.02
C GLN A 76 -7.22 2.83 -5.72
N VAL A 77 -6.75 1.99 -4.78
CA VAL A 77 -7.37 1.84 -3.47
C VAL A 77 -7.24 3.13 -2.66
N ALA A 78 -6.04 3.72 -2.63
CA ALA A 78 -5.76 4.96 -1.91
C ALA A 78 -6.66 6.13 -2.39
N GLU A 79 -6.83 6.30 -3.70
CA GLU A 79 -7.75 7.28 -4.28
C GLU A 79 -9.20 7.10 -3.78
N GLN A 80 -9.66 5.86 -3.62
CA GLN A 80 -11.02 5.57 -3.12
C GLN A 80 -11.16 5.66 -1.60
N LEU A 81 -10.05 5.61 -0.87
CA LEU A 81 -9.97 5.84 0.57
C LEU A 81 -9.67 7.30 0.92
N HIS A 82 -9.42 8.15 -0.09
CA HIS A 82 -9.04 9.57 0.04
C HIS A 82 -7.73 9.80 0.80
N CYS A 83 -6.72 8.98 0.50
CA CYS A 83 -5.36 9.10 1.03
C CYS A 83 -4.32 9.02 -0.09
#